data_AF-A0A3D5SFJ3-F1
#
_entry.id   AF-A0A3D5SFJ3-F1
#
_cell.length_a   1.000
_cell.length_b   1.000
_cell.length_c   1.000
_cell.angle_alpha   90.00
_cell.angle_beta   90.00
_cell.angle_gamma   90.00
#
_symmetry.space_group_name_H-M   'P 1'
#
loop_
_entity.id
_entity.type
_entity.pdbx_description
1 polymer ?
#
loop_
_entity_poly.entity_id
_entity_poly.type
_entity_poly.pdbx_seq_one_letter_code
_entity_poly.pdbx_strand_id
1 'polypeptide(L)'
;MGLCYRGGVDCWGAGLVAVVAWVASTDFVANSDITVAGVTFGSDTANLLIMSGSKAASWTFSSGAFTVTDPDATAGFKVGSANANVKTFKVTKADGSGSVCAENGTAGTSYVELSTTADTYTITPSALS
;
A
#
# COMPACT_ATOMS: atom_id res chain seq x y z
N MET A 1 -26.39 22.03 37.15
CA MET A 1 -25.98 23.42 36.87
C MET A 1 -25.44 23.42 35.45
N GLY A 2 -25.98 24.26 34.57
CA GLY A 2 -25.70 24.27 33.12
C GLY A 2 -26.67 23.38 32.33
N LEU A 3 -27.86 23.86 31.94
CA LEU A 3 -28.23 24.80 30.85
C LEU A 3 -28.69 24.06 29.58
N CYS A 4 -29.99 24.15 29.34
CA CYS A 4 -30.78 23.76 28.17
C CYS A 4 -30.34 24.46 26.87
N TYR A 5 -30.71 23.95 25.68
CA TYR A 5 -31.86 24.47 24.91
C TYR A 5 -32.11 23.78 23.55
N ARG A 6 -33.36 23.29 23.42
CA ARG A 6 -34.26 23.20 22.26
C ARG A 6 -33.69 22.91 20.85
N GLY A 7 -34.02 21.71 20.39
CA GLY A 7 -34.23 21.38 18.98
C GLY A 7 -34.55 19.89 18.88
N GLY A 8 -35.82 19.55 19.05
CA GLY A 8 -36.27 18.17 19.28
C GLY A 8 -35.87 17.17 18.20
N VAL A 9 -35.32 16.04 18.67
CA VAL A 9 -35.84 14.68 18.44
C VAL A 9 -35.26 13.80 19.54
N ASP A 10 -36.00 13.65 20.64
CA ASP A 10 -35.81 12.53 21.56
C ASP A 10 -36.48 11.32 20.91
N CYS A 11 -35.75 10.54 20.11
CA CYS A 11 -36.19 9.22 19.69
C CYS A 11 -34.97 8.31 19.58
N TRP A 12 -34.78 7.52 20.64
CA TRP A 12 -34.47 6.10 20.57
C TRP A 12 -33.42 5.66 19.54
N GLY A 13 -32.27 5.27 20.07
CA GLY A 13 -31.30 4.48 19.33
C GLY A 13 -29.90 4.91 19.68
N ALA A 14 -29.33 4.29 20.70
CA ALA A 14 -27.90 4.03 20.70
C ALA A 14 -27.63 3.09 19.51
N GLY A 15 -27.71 3.63 18.30
CA GLY A 15 -27.25 3.01 17.09
C GLY A 15 -25.74 2.95 17.23
N LEU A 16 -25.28 1.83 17.76
CA LEU A 16 -23.94 1.35 17.53
C LEU A 16 -23.78 1.37 16.01
N VAL A 17 -23.17 2.43 15.46
CA VAL A 17 -22.73 2.42 14.07
C VAL A 17 -21.63 1.38 14.06
N ALA A 18 -22.01 0.13 13.81
CA ALA A 18 -21.10 -0.90 13.39
C ALA A 18 -20.53 -0.38 12.07
N VAL A 19 -19.43 0.36 12.16
CA VAL A 19 -18.51 0.50 11.04
C VAL A 19 -18.13 -0.92 10.74
N VAL A 20 -18.78 -1.49 9.72
CA VAL A 20 -18.35 -2.73 9.11
C VAL A 20 -16.99 -2.37 8.52
N ALA A 21 -15.95 -2.56 9.32
CA ALA A 21 -14.59 -2.57 8.82
C ALA A 21 -14.56 -3.75 7.85
N TRP A 22 -14.56 -3.44 6.55
CA TRP A 22 -14.18 -4.40 5.54
C TRP A 22 -12.74 -4.76 5.87
N VAL A 23 -12.55 -5.85 6.60
CA VAL A 23 -11.22 -6.43 6.76
C VAL A 23 -10.83 -6.84 5.35
N ALA A 24 -9.86 -6.12 4.78
CA ALA A 24 -9.14 -6.57 3.59
C ALA A 24 -8.84 -8.06 3.77
N SER A 25 -9.31 -8.92 2.87
CA SER A 25 -8.97 -10.35 2.97
C SER A 25 -7.45 -10.43 2.92
N THR A 26 -6.84 -11.16 3.86
CA THR A 26 -5.39 -11.41 3.81
C THR A 26 -5.18 -12.75 3.15
N ASP A 27 -5.03 -12.75 1.82
CA ASP A 27 -4.84 -13.99 1.06
C ASP A 27 -3.36 -14.19 0.67
N PHE A 28 -2.55 -13.14 0.79
CA PHE A 28 -1.10 -13.19 0.60
C PHE A 28 -0.35 -12.74 1.85
N VAL A 29 0.67 -13.52 2.23
CA VAL A 29 1.61 -13.22 3.31
C VAL A 29 3.04 -13.54 2.86
N ALA A 30 3.93 -12.55 2.89
CA ALA A 30 5.35 -12.73 2.60
C ALA A 30 6.09 -13.20 3.87
N ASN A 31 6.33 -14.51 4.02
CA ASN A 31 7.07 -15.07 5.16
C ASN A 31 8.59 -14.85 5.07
N SER A 32 9.08 -14.52 3.88
CA SER A 32 10.45 -14.10 3.58
C SER A 32 10.38 -13.03 2.48
N ASP A 33 11.49 -12.37 2.20
CA ASP A 33 11.56 -11.49 1.04
C ASP A 33 11.28 -12.29 -0.23
N ILE A 34 10.41 -11.78 -1.10
CA ILE A 34 10.05 -12.40 -2.38
C ILE A 34 10.58 -11.54 -3.51
N THR A 35 11.36 -12.16 -4.38
CA THR A 35 11.92 -11.49 -5.56
C THR A 35 10.93 -11.52 -6.71
N VAL A 36 10.60 -10.34 -7.24
CA VAL A 36 9.83 -10.16 -8.47
C VAL A 36 10.79 -9.68 -9.55
N ALA A 37 11.12 -10.59 -10.46
CA ALA A 37 12.14 -10.34 -11.48
C ALA A 37 11.57 -9.64 -12.72
N GLY A 38 12.43 -8.89 -13.42
CA GLY A 38 12.11 -8.33 -14.74
C GLY A 38 11.19 -7.11 -14.72
N VAL A 39 11.26 -6.30 -13.66
CA VAL A 39 10.51 -5.03 -13.58
C VAL A 39 11.22 -3.98 -14.41
N THR A 40 10.62 -3.60 -15.53
CA THR A 40 11.16 -2.56 -16.42
C THR A 40 10.89 -1.16 -15.87
N PHE A 41 11.89 -0.29 -15.87
CA PHE A 41 11.79 1.13 -15.53
C PHE A 41 12.70 1.95 -16.45
N GLY A 42 12.11 2.85 -17.23
CA GLY A 42 12.84 3.53 -18.31
C GLY A 42 13.40 2.51 -19.32
N SER A 43 14.71 2.55 -19.56
CA SER A 43 15.43 1.59 -20.41
C SER A 43 16.01 0.39 -19.65
N ASP A 44 15.88 0.36 -18.32
CA ASP A 44 16.50 -0.63 -17.45
C ASP A 44 15.50 -1.67 -16.95
N THR A 45 16.01 -2.78 -16.43
CA THR A 45 15.24 -3.79 -15.73
C THR A 45 15.85 -4.06 -14.35
N ALA A 46 15.00 -4.28 -13.35
CA ALA A 46 15.42 -4.59 -11.99
C ALA A 46 14.54 -5.67 -11.39
N ASN A 47 15.07 -6.28 -10.33
CA ASN A 47 14.30 -7.11 -9.44
C ASN A 47 13.71 -6.21 -8.35
N LEU A 48 12.41 -6.33 -8.12
CA LEU A 48 11.76 -5.78 -6.94
C LEU A 48 11.70 -6.84 -5.84
N LEU A 49 11.62 -6.37 -4.60
CA LEU A 49 11.50 -7.20 -3.42
C LEU A 49 10.19 -6.87 -2.74
N ILE A 50 9.33 -7.86 -2.58
CA ILE A 50 8.26 -7.78 -1.58
C ILE A 50 8.89 -8.13 -0.26
N MET A 51 8.94 -7.19 0.68
CA MET A 51 9.64 -7.39 1.95
C MET A 51 8.86 -8.36 2.83
N SER A 52 9.59 -9.15 3.61
CA SER A 52 9.02 -10.01 4.65
C SER A 52 8.04 -9.25 5.57
N GLY A 53 6.97 -9.93 5.95
CA GLY A 53 5.87 -9.36 6.75
C GLY A 53 4.80 -8.63 5.94
N SER A 54 4.99 -8.41 4.63
CA SER A 54 3.97 -7.80 3.77
C SER A 54 2.73 -8.67 3.65
N LYS A 55 1.55 -8.05 3.72
CA LYS A 55 0.25 -8.71 3.64
C LYS A 55 -0.72 -7.93 2.75
N ALA A 56 -1.49 -8.64 1.95
CA ALA A 56 -2.53 -8.07 1.09
C ALA A 56 -3.57 -9.12 0.68
N ALA A 57 -4.69 -8.68 0.10
CA ALA A 57 -5.63 -9.57 -0.58
C ALA A 57 -5.01 -10.16 -1.84
N SER A 58 -4.36 -9.34 -2.66
CA SER A 58 -3.62 -9.87 -3.81
C SER A 58 -2.53 -8.91 -4.26
N TRP A 59 -1.62 -9.45 -5.07
CA TRP A 59 -0.70 -8.65 -5.84
C TRP A 59 -0.50 -9.29 -7.20
N THR A 60 -0.21 -8.46 -8.20
CA THR A 60 0.12 -8.89 -9.55
C THR A 60 1.26 -8.05 -10.10
N PHE A 61 1.96 -8.59 -11.08
CA PHE A 61 3.01 -7.88 -11.78
C PHE A 61 2.83 -8.06 -13.28
N SER A 62 2.79 -6.95 -14.01
CA SER A 62 2.75 -6.94 -15.47
C SER A 62 3.64 -5.83 -16.02
N SER A 63 4.69 -6.22 -16.75
CA SER A 63 5.47 -5.34 -17.64
C SER A 63 5.84 -3.96 -17.06
N GLY A 64 6.32 -3.90 -15.82
CA GLY A 64 6.77 -2.66 -15.17
C GLY A 64 5.77 -2.02 -14.20
N ALA A 65 4.52 -2.50 -14.16
CA ALA A 65 3.54 -2.10 -13.13
C ALA A 65 3.38 -3.22 -12.11
N PHE A 66 3.66 -2.89 -10.86
CA PHE A 66 3.44 -3.77 -9.72
C PHE A 66 2.18 -3.32 -9.00
N THR A 67 1.15 -4.16 -8.96
CA THR A 67 -0.17 -3.82 -8.42
C THR A 67 -0.45 -4.59 -7.15
N VAL A 68 -0.88 -3.92 -6.09
CA VAL A 68 -1.32 -4.52 -4.83
C VAL A 68 -2.76 -4.10 -4.56
N THR A 69 -3.60 -5.07 -4.24
CA THR A 69 -5.00 -4.82 -3.87
C THR A 69 -5.17 -5.14 -2.39
N ASP A 70 -5.76 -4.18 -1.69
CA ASP A 70 -6.13 -4.25 -0.28
C ASP A 70 -4.97 -4.70 0.61
N PRO A 71 -3.91 -3.87 0.74
CA PRO A 71 -2.85 -4.11 1.72
C PRO A 71 -3.44 -4.17 3.14
N ASP A 72 -2.88 -5.04 3.96
CA ASP A 72 -3.39 -5.26 5.32
C ASP A 72 -3.32 -3.99 6.16
N ALA A 73 -4.37 -3.71 6.91
CA ALA A 73 -4.49 -2.48 7.67
C ALA A 73 -3.48 -2.37 8.84
N THR A 74 -2.89 -3.49 9.27
CA THR A 74 -1.99 -3.57 10.44
C THR A 74 -0.53 -3.76 10.07
N ALA A 75 -0.25 -4.55 9.02
CA ALA A 75 1.09 -4.90 8.56
C ALA A 75 1.51 -4.13 7.30
N GLY A 76 0.54 -3.64 6.53
CA GLY A 76 0.77 -3.00 5.24
C GLY A 76 1.39 -3.94 4.22
N PHE A 77 1.92 -3.34 3.16
CA PHE A 77 2.64 -4.03 2.11
C PHE A 77 3.86 -3.20 1.69
N LYS A 78 5.03 -3.82 1.67
CA LYS A 78 6.31 -3.13 1.50
C LYS A 78 7.04 -3.64 0.27
N VAL A 79 7.48 -2.72 -0.58
CA VAL A 79 8.21 -3.03 -1.80
C VAL A 79 9.53 -2.28 -1.83
N GLY A 80 10.62 -3.00 -2.02
CA GLY A 80 11.97 -2.45 -2.17
C GLY A 80 12.66 -2.95 -3.42
N SER A 81 13.95 -2.64 -3.56
CA SER A 81 14.80 -3.21 -4.59
C SER A 81 16.25 -3.33 -4.12
N ALA A 82 16.88 -4.46 -4.41
CA ALA A 82 18.32 -4.65 -4.26
C ALA A 82 19.14 -4.03 -5.41
N ASN A 83 18.49 -3.48 -6.43
CA ASN A 83 19.18 -2.81 -7.53
C ASN A 83 19.41 -1.32 -7.20
N ALA A 84 20.68 -0.92 -7.09
CA ALA A 84 21.08 0.46 -6.78
C ALA A 84 20.74 1.48 -7.90
N ASN A 85 20.35 1.01 -9.09
CA ASN A 85 19.85 1.86 -10.18
C ASN A 85 18.39 2.26 -9.98
N VAL A 86 17.62 1.52 -9.19
CA VAL A 86 16.30 1.98 -8.74
C VAL A 86 16.56 3.01 -7.64
N LYS A 87 16.25 4.27 -7.91
CA LYS A 87 16.47 5.41 -7.00
C LYS A 87 15.22 5.75 -6.20
N THR A 88 14.06 5.66 -6.83
CA THR A 88 12.78 5.99 -6.19
C THR A 88 11.68 5.01 -6.58
N PHE A 89 10.65 4.96 -5.74
CA PHE A 89 9.39 4.27 -5.99
C PHE A 89 8.28 5.30 -5.97
N LYS A 90 7.44 5.32 -7.01
CA LYS A 90 6.19 6.05 -7.02
C LYS A 90 5.05 5.08 -6.77
N VAL A 91 4.22 5.37 -5.78
CA VAL A 91 2.98 4.66 -5.49
C VAL A 91 1.82 5.52 -5.91
N THR A 92 0.91 4.99 -6.71
CA THR A 92 -0.34 5.66 -7.08
C THR A 92 -1.53 4.80 -6.75
N LYS A 93 -2.57 5.40 -6.17
CA LYS A 93 -3.89 4.74 -6.06
C LYS A 93 -4.55 4.60 -7.43
N ALA A 94 -5.38 3.57 -7.60
CA ALA A 94 -6.09 3.31 -8.85
C ALA A 94 -7.03 4.44 -9.25
N ASP A 95 -7.60 5.16 -8.27
CA ASP A 95 -8.45 6.33 -8.49
C ASP A 95 -7.65 7.62 -8.83
N GLY A 96 -6.32 7.57 -8.78
CA GLY A 96 -5.42 8.69 -9.02
C GLY A 96 -5.39 9.74 -7.90
N SER A 97 -6.11 9.56 -6.80
CA SER A 97 -6.28 10.57 -5.74
C SER A 97 -5.07 10.71 -4.80
N GLY A 98 -4.13 9.76 -4.85
CA GLY A 98 -2.94 9.76 -4.02
C GLY A 98 -1.71 9.27 -4.77
N SER A 99 -0.62 10.04 -4.70
CA SER A 99 0.71 9.63 -5.11
C SER A 99 1.70 9.84 -3.97
N VAL A 100 2.45 8.79 -3.61
CA VAL A 100 3.55 8.87 -2.64
C VAL A 100 4.83 8.48 -3.35
N CYS A 101 5.92 9.17 -3.05
CA CYS A 101 7.26 8.80 -3.51
C CYS A 101 8.10 8.38 -2.30
N ALA A 102 8.90 7.33 -2.47
CA ALA A 102 9.88 6.89 -1.49
C ALA A 102 11.23 6.63 -2.16
N GLU A 103 12.30 6.97 -1.46
CA GLU A 103 13.67 6.72 -1.93
C GLU A 103 14.10 5.27 -1.66
N ASN A 104 14.87 4.73 -2.59
CA ASN A 104 15.62 3.48 -2.41
C ASN A 104 17.05 3.80 -1.94
N GLY A 105 17.17 4.50 -0.82
CA GLY A 105 18.45 5.05 -0.35
C GLY A 105 19.51 3.99 -0.02
N THR A 106 19.10 2.81 0.43
CA THR A 106 19.96 1.64 0.65
C THR A 106 19.38 0.43 -0.07
N ALA A 107 20.03 0.01 -1.16
CA ALA A 107 19.58 -1.12 -1.95
C ALA A 107 19.45 -2.40 -1.10
N GLY A 108 18.29 -3.03 -1.18
CA GLY A 108 17.98 -4.28 -0.48
C GLY A 108 17.42 -4.11 0.93
N THR A 109 17.42 -2.89 1.50
CA THR A 109 16.83 -2.62 2.82
C THR A 109 15.83 -1.47 2.82
N SER A 110 15.98 -0.50 1.91
CA SER A 110 14.99 0.55 1.70
C SER A 110 13.74 -0.01 0.99
N TYR A 111 12.58 0.50 1.37
CA TYR A 111 11.30 0.11 0.80
C TYR A 111 10.32 1.28 0.80
N VAL A 112 9.37 1.23 -0.14
CA VAL A 112 8.12 1.97 -0.06
C VAL A 112 7.10 1.14 0.69
N GLU A 113 6.35 1.79 1.57
CA GLU A 113 5.23 1.18 2.29
C GLU A 113 3.92 1.71 1.69
N LEU A 114 3.03 0.79 1.32
CA LEU A 114 1.70 1.12 0.85
C LEU A 114 0.82 1.60 2.01
N SER A 115 -0.13 2.49 1.70
CA SER A 115 -1.12 2.92 2.66
C SER A 115 -1.92 1.72 3.17
N THR A 116 -2.22 1.70 4.46
CA THR A 116 -3.03 0.67 5.14
C THR A 116 -4.52 0.77 4.83
N THR A 117 -4.93 1.74 4.01
CA THR A 117 -6.30 1.86 3.51
C THR A 117 -6.52 0.86 2.38
N ALA A 118 -7.56 0.04 2.48
CA ALA A 118 -8.00 -0.86 1.41
C ALA A 118 -8.25 -0.07 0.10
N ASP A 119 -7.48 -0.42 -0.94
CA ASP A 119 -7.48 0.20 -2.26
C ASP A 119 -6.60 -0.65 -3.19
N THR A 120 -6.58 -0.30 -4.48
CA THR A 120 -5.59 -0.80 -5.43
C THR A 120 -4.47 0.22 -5.61
N TYR A 121 -3.23 -0.23 -5.41
CA TYR A 121 -2.03 0.58 -5.52
C TYR A 121 -1.13 0.07 -6.64
N THR A 122 -0.65 0.96 -7.48
CA THR A 122 0.39 0.69 -8.47
C THR A 122 1.71 1.27 -7.99
N ILE A 123 2.75 0.44 -7.98
CA ILE A 123 4.13 0.84 -7.70
C ILE A 123 4.91 0.87 -9.01
N THR A 124 5.55 2.00 -9.28
CA THR A 124 6.43 2.22 -10.43
C THR A 124 7.82 2.61 -9.94
N PRO A 125 8.84 1.77 -10.15
CA PRO A 125 10.23 2.13 -9.86
C PRO A 125 10.76 3.16 -10.87
N SER A 126 11.77 3.94 -10.45
CA SER A 126 12.39 4.97 -11.28
C SER A 126 13.89 5.09 -10.99
N ALA A 127 14.65 5.43 -12.04
CA ALA A 127 16.08 5.76 -11.95
C ALA A 127 16.33 7.22 -11.53
N LEU A 128 15.28 8.02 -11.42
CA LEU A 128 15.36 9.43 -11.06
C LEU A 128 15.28 9.61 -9.55
N SER A 129 16.13 10.46 -9.01
CA SER A 129 16.09 10.98 -7.63
C SER A 129 15.26 12.25 -7.57
#